data_AF-A0A7D9EHQ7-F1
#
_entry.id   AF-A0A7D9EHQ7-F1
#
_cell.length_a   1.000
_cell.length_b   1.000
_cell.length_c   1.000
_cell.angle_alpha   90.00
_cell.angle_beta   90.00
_cell.angle_gamma   90.00
#
_symmetry.space_group_name_H-M   'P 1'
#
loop_
_entity.id
_entity.type
_entity.pdbx_description
1 polymer ?
#
loop_
_entity_poly.entity_id
_entity_poly.type
_entity_poly.pdbx_seq_one_letter_code
_entity_poly.pdbx_strand_id
1 'polypeptide(L)'
;MEEEAIGDDDAEVTVNKVEEEMIEEEEEAEEDEVYMDLEALKNQSSRQDESNKPDSVLESTVDAAEWKLEVERVLPMLKVHIRSDNKDWRNHHEQMQQHSEGIKETLTETKGYLDKLQLEISKTLEKISSREKYVNNQLEQLLSEYRGLQDNLAETKERYRQGSGGVTQLTKSLAQITEELESVKAQMDERGTNMTDSGPLVRIKQALTRLKSDVSQMELRIGVVEQSLTNARLRDKNALQENMQATTTDSHFGDYKVF
;
A
#
# COMPACT_ATOMS: atom_id res chain seq x y z
N MET A 1 -14.71 10.84 -25.94
CA MET A 1 -14.45 12.28 -26.02
C MET A 1 -15.76 12.95 -25.65
N GLU A 2 -15.89 13.29 -24.38
CA GLU A 2 -16.73 14.36 -23.81
C GLU A 2 -16.44 14.31 -22.31
N GLU A 3 -15.50 15.19 -21.91
CA GLU A 3 -15.25 15.58 -20.53
C GLU A 3 -16.40 16.49 -20.10
N GLU A 4 -17.07 16.20 -18.99
CA GLU A 4 -17.81 17.21 -18.23
C GLU A 4 -17.04 17.49 -16.94
N ALA A 5 -16.55 18.72 -16.86
CA ALA A 5 -15.79 19.27 -15.77
C ALA A 5 -16.72 19.92 -14.74
N ILE A 6 -16.53 19.53 -13.48
CA ILE A 6 -16.40 20.36 -12.27
C ILE A 6 -17.40 21.51 -12.10
N GLY A 7 -18.25 21.36 -11.07
CA GLY A 7 -18.86 22.46 -10.33
C GLY A 7 -18.95 22.03 -8.87
N ASP A 8 -17.86 22.22 -8.14
CA ASP A 8 -17.72 21.99 -6.70
C ASP A 8 -18.33 23.20 -5.98
N ASP A 9 -19.52 23.04 -5.40
CA ASP A 9 -20.21 24.07 -4.60
C ASP A 9 -19.88 23.84 -3.13
N ASP A 10 -18.60 24.02 -2.80
CA ASP A 10 -18.08 24.01 -1.43
C ASP A 10 -17.91 25.46 -0.97
N ALA A 11 -19.04 26.10 -0.67
CA ALA A 11 -19.07 27.40 -0.01
C ALA A 11 -18.83 27.19 1.49
N GLU A 12 -17.57 27.04 1.90
CA GLU A 12 -17.18 27.08 3.30
C GLU A 12 -17.54 28.43 3.93
N VAL A 13 -18.62 28.46 4.71
CA VAL A 13 -19.00 29.60 5.56
C VAL A 13 -17.98 29.68 6.69
N THR A 14 -16.97 30.54 6.54
CA THR A 14 -15.98 30.81 7.58
C THR A 14 -16.65 31.47 8.79
N VAL A 15 -16.47 30.88 9.98
CA VAL A 15 -17.04 31.30 11.28
C VAL A 15 -16.84 32.80 11.57
N ASN A 16 -15.75 33.40 11.08
CA ASN A 16 -15.48 34.83 11.23
C ASN A 16 -16.53 35.74 10.56
N LYS A 17 -17.20 35.27 9.49
CA LYS A 17 -18.22 36.04 8.77
C LYS A 17 -19.53 36.12 9.56
N VAL A 18 -19.81 35.13 10.41
CA VAL A 18 -21.01 35.06 11.26
C VAL A 18 -20.83 35.88 12.54
N GLU A 19 -19.61 35.97 13.08
CA GLU A 19 -19.32 36.85 14.23
C GLU A 19 -19.37 38.34 13.86
N GLU A 20 -18.96 38.72 12.64
CA GLU A 20 -18.98 40.11 12.19
C GLU A 20 -20.41 40.62 11.91
N GLU A 21 -21.32 39.75 11.46
CA GLU A 21 -22.73 40.09 11.18
C GLU A 21 -23.59 40.16 12.45
N MET A 22 -23.20 39.47 13.54
CA MET A 22 -23.87 39.59 14.84
C MET A 22 -23.50 40.87 15.63
N ILE A 23 -22.41 41.56 15.26
CA ILE A 23 -21.94 42.76 15.96
C ILE A 23 -22.57 44.04 15.38
N GLU A 24 -23.06 44.03 14.14
CA GLU A 24 -23.68 45.20 13.50
C GLU A 24 -25.14 45.46 13.91
N GLU A 25 -25.81 44.55 14.64
CA GLU A 25 -27.22 44.71 15.07
C GLU A 25 -27.39 45.22 16.53
N GLU A 26 -26.31 45.52 17.25
CA GLU A 26 -26.36 45.86 18.70
C GLU A 26 -26.02 47.32 19.07
N GLU A 27 -26.10 48.26 18.12
CA GLU A 27 -25.97 49.70 18.40
C GLU A 27 -27.20 50.50 17.92
N GLU A 28 -28.27 50.54 18.73
CA GLU A 28 -29.10 51.74 19.00
C GLU A 28 -30.33 51.37 19.86
N ALA A 29 -30.17 51.43 21.18
CA ALA A 29 -31.27 51.61 22.11
C ALA A 29 -30.79 52.47 23.28
N GLU A 30 -30.56 53.77 23.02
CA GLU A 30 -30.48 54.78 24.08
C GLU A 30 -31.87 54.92 24.71
N GLU A 31 -32.18 54.11 25.71
CA GLU A 31 -33.28 54.38 26.64
C GLU A 31 -32.81 55.40 27.68
N ASP A 32 -33.31 56.63 27.55
CA ASP A 32 -33.21 57.71 28.54
C ASP A 32 -33.83 57.29 29.88
N GLU A 33 -33.09 56.57 30.71
CA GLU A 33 -33.49 56.20 32.06
C GLU A 33 -33.15 57.35 33.04
N VAL A 34 -34.09 58.28 33.21
CA VAL A 34 -33.97 59.36 34.20
C VAL A 34 -34.10 58.76 35.61
N TYR A 35 -32.95 58.45 36.21
CA TYR A 35 -32.84 57.98 37.58
C TYR A 35 -33.27 59.09 38.57
N MET A 36 -34.46 58.97 39.14
CA MET A 36 -34.96 59.89 40.16
C MET A 36 -34.31 59.53 41.50
N ASP A 37 -33.46 60.42 42.04
CA ASP A 37 -32.73 60.19 43.30
C ASP A 37 -33.67 60.22 44.52
N LEU A 38 -34.06 59.03 45.00
CA LEU A 38 -34.91 58.86 46.19
C LEU A 38 -34.24 59.31 47.50
N GLU A 39 -32.92 59.44 47.58
CA GLU A 39 -32.24 59.89 48.80
C GLU A 39 -32.36 61.40 49.00
N ALA A 40 -32.37 62.18 47.92
CA ALA A 40 -32.58 63.63 47.98
C ALA A 40 -33.97 63.99 48.55
N LEU A 41 -35.01 63.23 48.20
CA LEU A 41 -36.38 63.45 48.67
C LEU A 41 -36.56 63.11 50.16
N LYS A 42 -35.88 62.06 50.63
CA LYS A 42 -35.91 61.64 52.03
C LYS A 42 -35.26 62.69 52.96
N ASN A 43 -34.14 63.27 52.54
CA ASN A 43 -33.46 64.32 53.31
C ASN A 43 -34.23 65.64 53.36
N GLN A 44 -35.11 65.90 52.39
CA GLN A 44 -35.99 67.06 52.39
C GLN A 44 -37.14 66.89 53.40
N SER A 45 -37.70 65.69 53.52
CA SER A 45 -38.78 65.39 54.47
C SER A 45 -38.31 65.43 55.93
N SER A 46 -37.06 65.04 56.21
CA SER A 46 -36.54 65.04 57.59
C SER A 46 -36.22 66.45 58.15
N ARG A 47 -36.19 67.49 57.32
CA ARG A 47 -35.90 68.87 57.76
C ARG A 47 -37.13 69.70 58.15
N GLN A 48 -38.34 69.20 57.89
CA GLN A 48 -39.56 69.99 57.99
C GLN A 48 -40.47 69.64 59.19
N ASP A 49 -40.13 68.61 59.97
CA ASP A 49 -41.06 68.00 60.94
C ASP A 49 -40.94 68.49 62.40
N GLU A 50 -40.05 69.44 62.72
CA GLU A 50 -39.80 69.84 64.12
C GLU A 50 -40.43 71.18 64.56
N SER A 51 -41.11 71.95 63.69
CA SER A 51 -41.57 73.30 64.06
C SER A 51 -43.08 73.56 64.09
N ASN A 52 -43.95 72.60 63.76
CA ASN A 52 -45.40 72.88 63.60
C ASN A 52 -46.32 71.84 64.29
N LYS A 53 -46.10 71.54 65.58
CA LYS A 53 -47.13 70.87 66.40
C LYS A 53 -47.88 71.91 67.24
N PRO A 54 -49.12 72.29 66.90
CA PRO A 54 -49.98 73.02 67.82
C PRO A 54 -50.49 72.05 68.90
N ASP A 55 -49.85 72.05 70.07
CA ASP A 55 -50.38 71.47 71.32
C ASP A 55 -51.50 72.36 71.87
N SER A 56 -52.61 72.43 71.12
CA SER A 56 -53.87 72.99 71.61
C SER A 56 -54.95 71.97 71.30
N VAL A 57 -55.51 71.38 72.35
CA VAL A 57 -56.70 70.55 72.28
C VAL A 57 -57.79 71.40 71.62
N LEU A 58 -58.12 71.08 70.37
CA LEU A 58 -59.18 71.71 69.59
C LEU A 58 -60.52 71.41 70.26
N GLU A 59 -60.98 72.29 71.16
CA GLU A 59 -62.35 72.25 71.66
C GLU A 59 -63.29 72.62 70.51
N SER A 60 -64.01 71.63 70.00
CA SER A 60 -64.96 71.79 68.90
C SER A 60 -66.18 72.58 69.39
N THR A 61 -66.23 73.87 69.09
CA THR A 61 -67.46 74.70 69.21
C THR A 61 -68.43 74.46 68.04
N VAL A 62 -68.38 73.30 67.40
CA VAL A 62 -69.20 72.96 66.23
C VAL A 62 -70.48 72.28 66.69
N ASP A 63 -71.62 72.87 66.31
CA ASP A 63 -72.95 72.32 66.55
C ASP A 63 -73.08 70.94 65.88
N ALA A 64 -73.69 69.97 66.58
CA ALA A 64 -73.81 68.59 66.11
C ALA A 64 -74.63 68.50 64.81
N ALA A 65 -75.57 69.44 64.59
CA ALA A 65 -76.34 69.52 63.36
C ALA A 65 -75.50 70.08 62.19
N GLU A 66 -74.69 71.11 62.42
CA GLU A 66 -73.74 71.64 61.42
C GLU A 66 -72.67 70.61 61.06
N TRP A 67 -72.14 69.87 62.04
CA TRP A 67 -71.18 68.80 61.78
C TRP A 67 -71.79 67.67 60.96
N LYS A 68 -73.04 67.29 61.24
CA LYS A 68 -73.75 66.26 60.46
C LYS A 68 -73.98 66.71 59.02
N LEU A 69 -74.37 67.97 58.80
CA LEU A 69 -74.52 68.53 57.46
C LEU A 69 -73.18 68.57 56.71
N GLU A 70 -72.10 68.91 57.40
CA GLU A 70 -70.76 68.91 56.81
C GLU A 70 -70.26 67.49 56.49
N VAL A 71 -70.55 66.51 57.34
CA VAL A 71 -70.29 65.09 57.07
C VAL A 71 -71.10 64.61 55.88
N GLU A 72 -72.39 64.95 55.77
CA GLU A 72 -73.23 64.61 54.61
C GLU A 72 -72.75 65.31 53.33
N ARG A 73 -72.20 66.53 53.44
CA ARG A 73 -71.60 67.28 52.34
C ARG A 73 -70.28 66.67 51.87
N VAL A 74 -69.46 66.17 52.79
CA VAL A 74 -68.12 65.61 52.50
C VAL A 74 -68.17 64.09 52.24
N LEU A 75 -69.23 63.39 52.65
CA LEU A 75 -69.46 61.96 52.38
C LEU A 75 -69.27 61.56 50.90
N PRO A 76 -69.80 62.33 49.92
CA PRO A 76 -69.58 62.06 48.50
C PRO A 76 -68.13 62.28 48.07
N MET A 77 -67.41 63.19 48.74
CA MET A 77 -65.99 63.48 48.49
C MET A 77 -65.05 62.42 49.09
N LEU A 78 -65.49 61.74 50.15
CA LEU A 78 -64.79 60.61 50.79
C LEU A 78 -65.10 59.27 50.13
N LYS A 79 -66.13 59.20 49.28
CA LYS A 79 -66.46 57.99 48.53
C LYS A 79 -65.45 57.80 47.41
N VAL A 80 -64.30 57.21 47.77
CA VAL A 80 -63.26 56.77 46.84
C VAL A 80 -63.86 55.71 45.92
N HIS A 81 -64.38 56.14 44.78
CA HIS A 81 -64.64 55.23 43.66
C HIS A 81 -63.28 54.90 43.06
N ILE A 82 -62.72 53.77 43.46
CA ILE A 82 -61.61 53.15 42.74
C ILE A 82 -62.15 52.77 41.37
N ARG A 83 -62.01 53.67 40.40
CA ARG A 83 -62.21 53.34 39.00
C ARG A 83 -61.05 52.43 38.64
N SER A 84 -61.34 51.24 38.13
CA SER A 84 -60.35 50.37 37.49
C SER A 84 -59.71 51.17 36.36
N ASP A 85 -58.58 51.81 36.64
CA ASP A 85 -57.78 52.56 35.70
C ASP A 85 -56.58 51.70 35.34
N ASN A 86 -56.08 51.80 34.10
CA ASN A 86 -54.91 51.07 33.61
C ASN A 86 -53.59 51.59 34.23
N LYS A 87 -53.69 52.38 35.29
CA LYS A 87 -52.61 52.87 36.15
C LYS A 87 -52.72 52.30 37.57
N ASP A 88 -53.69 51.42 37.83
CA ASP A 88 -53.79 50.72 39.11
C ASP A 88 -52.71 49.64 39.15
N TRP A 89 -51.71 49.87 40.00
CA TRP A 89 -50.63 48.93 40.25
C TRP A 89 -51.14 47.55 40.70
N ARG A 90 -52.36 47.47 41.25
CA ARG A 90 -52.98 46.18 41.62
C ARG A 90 -53.27 45.32 40.39
N ASN A 91 -53.80 45.91 39.33
CA ASN A 91 -54.05 45.21 38.07
C ASN A 91 -52.73 44.77 37.41
N HIS A 92 -51.70 45.62 37.43
CA HIS A 92 -50.37 45.22 36.95
C HIS A 92 -49.72 44.13 37.81
N HIS A 93 -49.92 44.15 39.13
CA HIS A 93 -49.43 43.12 40.02
C HIS A 93 -50.14 41.78 39.78
N GLU A 94 -51.45 41.80 39.59
CA GLU A 94 -52.25 40.61 39.24
C GLU A 94 -51.84 40.06 37.86
N GLN A 95 -51.66 40.92 36.86
CA GLN A 95 -51.13 40.54 35.54
C GLN A 95 -49.72 39.94 35.64
N MET A 96 -48.83 40.53 36.45
CA MET A 96 -47.48 40.01 36.65
C MET A 96 -47.49 38.65 37.36
N GLN A 97 -48.37 38.43 38.34
CA GLN A 97 -48.56 37.12 38.95
C GLN A 97 -49.05 36.10 37.91
N GLN A 98 -50.05 36.45 37.11
CA GLN A 98 -50.58 35.60 36.05
C GLN A 98 -49.51 35.23 35.01
N HIS A 99 -48.71 36.20 34.55
CA HIS A 99 -47.60 35.94 33.63
C HIS A 99 -46.51 35.08 34.28
N SER A 100 -46.15 35.34 35.54
CA SER A 100 -45.18 34.51 36.28
C SER A 100 -45.67 33.06 36.39
N GLU A 101 -46.96 32.84 36.68
CA GLU A 101 -47.53 31.49 36.73
C GLU A 101 -47.53 30.83 35.35
N GLY A 102 -47.93 31.54 34.29
CA GLY A 102 -47.88 31.03 32.91
C GLY A 102 -46.46 30.71 32.43
N ILE A 103 -45.46 31.52 32.82
CA ILE A 103 -44.06 31.25 32.52
C ILE A 103 -43.58 30.00 33.28
N LYS A 104 -43.98 29.82 34.54
CA LYS A 104 -43.62 28.62 35.31
C LYS A 104 -44.25 27.35 34.72
N GLU A 105 -45.49 27.44 34.27
CA GLU A 105 -46.18 26.33 33.61
C GLU A 105 -45.48 25.95 32.30
N THR A 106 -45.29 26.90 31.40
CA THR A 106 -44.61 26.66 30.11
C THR A 106 -43.16 26.20 30.28
N LEU A 107 -42.44 26.71 31.28
CA LEU A 107 -41.10 26.24 31.64
C LEU A 107 -41.12 24.78 32.11
N THR A 108 -42.10 24.41 32.93
CA THR A 108 -42.25 23.05 33.45
C THR A 108 -42.59 22.08 32.31
N GLU A 109 -43.48 22.47 31.40
CA GLU A 109 -43.81 21.68 30.21
C GLU A 109 -42.60 21.51 29.28
N THR A 110 -41.90 22.60 28.96
CA THR A 110 -40.72 22.59 28.09
C THR A 110 -39.60 21.73 28.67
N LYS A 111 -39.36 21.84 29.99
CA LYS A 111 -38.42 20.97 30.69
C LYS A 111 -38.83 19.50 30.59
N GLY A 112 -40.11 19.19 30.75
CA GLY A 112 -40.63 17.84 30.57
C GLY A 112 -40.45 17.29 29.14
N TYR A 113 -40.61 18.13 28.11
CA TYR A 113 -40.31 17.75 26.73
C TYR A 113 -38.81 17.49 26.52
N LEU A 114 -37.95 18.35 27.09
CA LEU A 114 -36.49 18.18 27.02
C LEU A 114 -36.02 16.91 27.72
N ASP A 115 -36.55 16.61 28.91
CA ASP A 115 -36.22 15.39 29.66
C ASP A 115 -36.63 14.12 28.88
N LYS A 116 -37.81 14.15 28.24
CA LYS A 116 -38.26 13.05 27.37
C LYS A 116 -37.33 12.87 26.18
N LEU A 117 -36.97 13.96 25.51
CA LEU A 117 -36.05 13.93 24.37
C LEU A 117 -34.67 13.39 24.79
N GLN A 118 -34.14 13.85 25.93
CA GLN A 118 -32.88 13.35 26.48
C GLN A 118 -32.95 11.83 26.75
N LEU A 119 -34.05 11.35 27.32
CA LEU A 119 -34.25 9.92 27.58
C LEU A 119 -34.33 9.12 26.26
N GLU A 120 -35.01 9.62 25.24
CA GLU A 120 -35.09 8.98 23.93
C GLU A 120 -33.74 8.95 23.22
N ILE A 121 -33.00 10.05 23.23
CA ILE A 121 -31.63 10.13 22.70
C ILE A 121 -30.73 9.13 23.43
N SER A 122 -30.80 9.07 24.76
CA SER A 122 -29.99 8.13 25.54
C SER A 122 -30.30 6.67 25.18
N LYS A 123 -31.59 6.31 25.05
CA LYS A 123 -32.01 4.96 24.64
C LYS A 123 -31.56 4.62 23.22
N THR A 124 -31.65 5.57 22.29
CA THR A 124 -31.21 5.34 20.90
C THR A 124 -29.70 5.18 20.83
N LEU A 125 -28.94 5.96 21.61
CA LEU A 125 -27.48 5.86 21.70
C LEU A 125 -27.04 4.52 22.31
N GLU A 126 -27.70 4.05 23.38
CA GLU A 126 -27.48 2.70 23.93
C GLU A 126 -27.76 1.61 22.90
N LYS A 127 -28.85 1.75 22.13
CA LYS A 127 -29.19 0.81 21.06
C LYS A 127 -28.14 0.80 19.96
N ILE A 128 -27.67 1.98 19.53
CA ILE A 128 -26.59 2.12 18.54
C ILE A 128 -25.32 1.47 19.08
N SER A 129 -24.90 1.79 20.30
CA SER A 129 -23.72 1.19 20.93
C SER A 129 -23.80 -0.34 21.02
N SER A 130 -24.97 -0.88 21.37
CA SER A 130 -25.19 -2.33 21.38
C SER A 130 -25.07 -2.96 19.98
N ARG A 131 -25.54 -2.25 18.95
CA ARG A 131 -25.49 -2.70 17.56
C ARG A 131 -24.07 -2.62 17.01
N GLU A 132 -23.35 -1.55 17.30
CA GLU A 132 -21.92 -1.39 16.97
C GLU A 132 -21.10 -2.51 17.61
N LYS A 133 -21.30 -2.77 18.90
CA LYS A 133 -20.61 -3.87 19.59
C LYS A 133 -20.90 -5.23 18.95
N TYR A 134 -22.14 -5.46 18.55
CA TYR A 134 -22.53 -6.69 17.84
C TYR A 134 -21.84 -6.80 16.48
N VAL A 135 -21.86 -5.74 15.67
CA VAL A 135 -21.23 -5.71 14.34
C VAL A 135 -19.71 -5.87 14.47
N ASN A 136 -19.08 -5.15 15.39
CA ASN A 136 -17.64 -5.26 15.65
C ASN A 136 -17.27 -6.69 16.05
N ASN A 137 -18.06 -7.35 16.90
CA ASN A 137 -17.79 -8.75 17.27
C ASN A 137 -17.90 -9.71 16.07
N GLN A 138 -18.85 -9.49 15.16
CA GLN A 138 -18.96 -10.27 13.93
C GLN A 138 -17.78 -10.02 12.98
N LEU A 139 -17.37 -8.75 12.83
CA LEU A 139 -16.25 -8.38 11.98
C LEU A 139 -14.91 -8.87 12.54
N GLU A 140 -14.73 -8.84 13.86
CA GLU A 140 -13.51 -9.34 14.52
C GLU A 140 -13.27 -10.81 14.21
N GLN A 141 -14.34 -11.62 14.27
CA GLN A 141 -14.26 -13.04 13.88
C GLN A 141 -13.86 -13.19 12.41
N LEU A 142 -14.53 -12.47 11.50
CA LEU A 142 -14.24 -12.55 10.07
C LEU A 142 -12.82 -12.05 9.74
N LEU A 143 -12.33 -11.02 10.41
CA LEU A 143 -10.97 -10.51 10.28
C LEU A 143 -9.93 -11.52 10.78
N SER A 144 -10.22 -12.20 11.88
CA SER A 144 -9.37 -13.29 12.39
C SER A 144 -9.30 -14.45 11.39
N GLU A 145 -10.44 -14.86 10.84
CA GLU A 145 -10.52 -15.89 9.80
C GLU A 145 -9.77 -15.46 8.53
N TYR A 146 -9.93 -14.21 8.09
CA TYR A 146 -9.23 -13.65 6.94
C TYR A 146 -7.71 -13.66 7.14
N ARG A 147 -7.23 -13.24 8.32
CA ARG A 147 -5.80 -13.30 8.68
C ARG A 147 -5.29 -14.74 8.64
N GLY A 148 -6.03 -15.69 9.21
CA GLY A 148 -5.68 -17.10 9.17
C GLY A 148 -5.63 -17.66 7.74
N LEU A 149 -6.59 -17.31 6.88
CA LEU A 149 -6.57 -17.70 5.46
C LEU A 149 -5.40 -17.06 4.70
N GLN A 150 -5.06 -15.81 5.00
CA GLN A 150 -3.93 -15.11 4.41
C GLN A 150 -2.59 -15.78 4.80
N ASP A 151 -2.43 -16.16 6.06
CA ASP A 151 -1.24 -16.88 6.54
C ASP A 151 -1.13 -18.27 5.88
N ASN A 152 -2.25 -19.01 5.79
CA ASN A 152 -2.29 -20.30 5.09
C ASN A 152 -1.96 -20.17 3.60
N LEU A 153 -2.41 -19.09 2.95
CA LEU A 153 -2.08 -18.80 1.56
C LEU A 153 -0.58 -18.50 1.42
N ALA A 154 -0.01 -17.72 2.33
CA ALA A 154 1.43 -17.43 2.35
C ALA A 154 2.26 -18.71 2.55
N GLU A 155 1.86 -19.57 3.49
CA GLU A 155 2.52 -20.87 3.70
C GLU A 155 2.44 -21.75 2.45
N THR A 156 1.27 -21.88 1.84
CA THR A 156 1.07 -22.71 0.65
C THR A 156 1.87 -22.19 -0.54
N LYS A 157 1.91 -20.87 -0.74
CA LYS A 157 2.75 -20.24 -1.77
C LYS A 157 4.22 -20.50 -1.54
N GLU A 158 4.69 -20.44 -0.30
CA GLU A 158 6.08 -20.72 0.04
C GLU A 158 6.42 -22.21 -0.19
N ARG A 159 5.56 -23.14 0.22
CA ARG A 159 5.73 -24.57 -0.07
C ARG A 159 5.75 -24.85 -1.58
N TYR A 160 4.86 -24.20 -2.34
CA TYR A 160 4.86 -24.30 -3.79
C TYR A 160 6.16 -23.75 -4.41
N ARG A 161 6.64 -22.60 -3.94
CA ARG A 161 7.90 -22.00 -4.39
C ARG A 161 9.08 -22.91 -4.11
N GLN A 162 9.15 -23.52 -2.93
CA GLN A 162 10.18 -24.49 -2.57
C GLN A 162 10.11 -25.74 -3.46
N GLY A 163 8.91 -26.30 -3.64
CA GLY A 163 8.70 -27.46 -4.52
C GLY A 163 9.07 -27.16 -5.99
N SER A 164 8.66 -26.00 -6.51
CA SER A 164 8.99 -25.54 -7.87
C SER A 164 10.50 -25.32 -8.05
N GLY A 165 11.18 -24.77 -7.04
CA GLY A 165 12.64 -24.68 -7.00
C GLY A 165 13.31 -26.05 -7.07
N GLY A 166 12.81 -27.02 -6.28
CA GLY A 166 13.30 -28.39 -6.30
C GLY A 166 13.09 -29.09 -7.66
N VAL A 167 11.92 -28.93 -8.27
CA VAL A 167 11.64 -29.46 -9.62
C VAL A 167 12.60 -28.85 -10.64
N THR A 168 12.82 -27.52 -10.60
CA THR A 168 13.74 -26.83 -11.51
C THR A 168 15.17 -27.36 -11.37
N GLN A 169 15.63 -27.58 -10.14
CA GLN A 169 16.96 -28.18 -9.88
C GLN A 169 17.04 -29.61 -10.40
N LEU A 170 16.01 -30.44 -10.16
CA LEU A 170 15.98 -31.82 -10.62
C LEU A 170 15.93 -31.90 -12.16
N THR A 171 15.16 -31.02 -12.81
CA THR A 171 15.15 -30.87 -14.27
C THR A 171 16.52 -30.48 -14.80
N LYS A 172 17.22 -29.55 -14.13
CA LYS A 172 18.60 -29.17 -14.49
C LYS A 172 19.58 -30.35 -14.35
N SER A 173 19.52 -31.10 -13.25
CA SER A 173 20.37 -32.28 -13.06
C SER A 173 20.04 -33.39 -14.07
N LEU A 174 18.77 -33.58 -14.41
CA LEU A 174 18.35 -34.56 -15.42
C LEU A 174 18.90 -34.18 -16.80
N ALA A 175 18.82 -32.90 -17.18
CA ALA A 175 19.41 -32.39 -18.42
C ALA A 175 20.92 -32.62 -18.46
N GLN A 176 21.63 -32.34 -17.36
CA GLN A 176 23.07 -32.59 -17.25
C GLN A 176 23.40 -34.08 -17.40
N ILE A 177 22.71 -34.97 -16.68
CA ILE A 177 22.92 -36.42 -16.78
C ILE A 177 22.61 -36.92 -18.20
N THR A 178 21.61 -36.35 -18.87
CA THR A 178 21.25 -36.70 -20.25
C THR A 178 22.36 -36.27 -21.22
N GLU A 179 22.94 -35.08 -21.03
CA GLU A 179 24.08 -34.61 -21.82
C GLU A 179 25.34 -35.48 -21.58
N GLU A 180 25.62 -35.85 -20.33
CA GLU A 180 26.71 -36.78 -20.00
C GLU A 180 26.48 -38.16 -20.64
N LEU A 181 25.24 -38.66 -20.65
CA LEU A 181 24.89 -39.92 -21.29
C LEU A 181 25.07 -39.87 -22.80
N GLU A 182 24.66 -38.78 -23.46
CA GLU A 182 24.84 -38.60 -24.91
C GLU A 182 26.33 -38.46 -25.26
N SER A 183 27.12 -37.78 -24.43
CA SER A 183 28.59 -37.71 -24.58
C SER A 183 29.25 -39.08 -24.46
N VAL A 184 28.87 -39.88 -23.47
CA VAL A 184 29.40 -41.26 -23.32
C VAL A 184 28.97 -42.13 -24.49
N LYS A 185 27.73 -42.00 -24.97
CA LYS A 185 27.25 -42.71 -26.15
C LYS A 185 28.03 -42.32 -27.41
N ALA A 186 28.25 -41.03 -27.64
CA ALA A 186 29.06 -40.54 -28.75
C ALA A 186 30.50 -41.07 -28.69
N GLN A 187 31.12 -41.09 -27.50
CA GLN A 187 32.44 -41.70 -27.30
C GLN A 187 32.43 -43.21 -27.55
N MET A 188 31.35 -43.91 -27.18
CA MET A 188 31.19 -45.34 -27.42
C MET A 188 31.01 -45.63 -28.91
N ASP A 189 30.24 -44.82 -29.63
CA ASP A 189 30.07 -44.91 -31.08
C ASP A 189 31.37 -44.59 -31.82
N GLU A 190 32.11 -43.56 -31.39
CA GLU A 190 33.45 -43.24 -31.93
C GLU A 190 34.43 -44.39 -31.68
N ARG A 191 34.47 -44.95 -30.46
CA ARG A 191 35.29 -46.14 -30.18
C ARG A 191 34.82 -47.36 -30.97
N GLY A 192 33.52 -47.54 -31.16
CA GLY A 192 32.95 -48.62 -31.95
C GLY A 192 33.33 -48.53 -33.42
N THR A 193 33.26 -47.34 -34.00
CA THR A 193 33.73 -47.08 -35.37
C THR A 193 35.24 -47.28 -35.50
N ASN A 194 36.04 -46.76 -34.56
CA ASN A 194 37.49 -46.97 -34.54
C ASN A 194 37.88 -48.45 -34.36
N MET A 195 37.14 -49.22 -33.56
CA MET A 195 37.40 -50.64 -33.36
C MET A 195 36.92 -51.51 -34.54
N THR A 196 35.91 -51.05 -35.28
CA THR A 196 35.38 -51.72 -36.48
C THR A 196 36.11 -51.29 -37.75
N ASP A 197 36.86 -50.18 -37.71
CA ASP A 197 37.67 -49.73 -38.84
C ASP A 197 38.83 -50.71 -39.07
N SER A 198 38.59 -51.64 -40.00
CA SER A 198 39.61 -52.55 -40.52
C SER A 198 40.60 -51.85 -41.47
N GLY A 199 40.40 -50.56 -41.78
CA GLY A 199 41.24 -49.76 -42.67
C GLY A 199 42.73 -49.74 -42.35
N PRO A 200 43.17 -49.57 -41.08
CA PRO A 200 44.57 -49.70 -40.70
C PRO A 200 45.12 -51.10 -40.96
N LEU A 201 44.34 -52.14 -40.66
CA LEU A 201 44.73 -53.53 -40.89
C LEU A 201 44.89 -53.83 -42.40
N VAL A 202 43.96 -53.33 -43.22
CA VAL A 202 44.01 -53.42 -44.68
C VAL A 202 45.22 -52.65 -45.24
N ARG A 203 45.52 -51.45 -44.73
CA ARG A 203 46.71 -50.68 -45.12
C ARG A 203 48.00 -51.43 -44.79
N ILE A 204 48.11 -52.03 -43.60
CA ILE A 204 49.26 -52.87 -43.23
C ILE A 204 49.37 -54.07 -44.18
N LYS A 205 48.26 -54.76 -44.47
CA LYS A 205 48.24 -55.89 -45.41
C LYS A 205 48.67 -55.49 -46.82
N GLN A 206 48.22 -54.33 -47.31
CA GLN A 206 48.63 -53.79 -48.62
C GLN A 206 50.12 -53.44 -48.63
N ALA A 207 50.64 -52.76 -47.60
CA ALA A 207 52.05 -52.44 -47.47
C ALA A 207 52.92 -53.72 -47.43
N LEU A 208 52.48 -54.75 -46.71
CA LEU A 208 53.16 -56.04 -46.62
C LEU A 208 53.17 -56.79 -47.97
N THR A 209 52.08 -56.71 -48.73
CA THR A 209 51.99 -57.27 -50.08
C THR A 209 52.92 -56.55 -51.06
N ARG A 210 52.99 -55.21 -50.97
CA ARG A 210 53.92 -54.41 -51.77
C ARG A 210 55.37 -54.74 -51.43
N LEU A 211 55.71 -54.83 -50.15
CA LEU A 211 57.06 -55.18 -49.71
C LEU A 211 57.45 -56.58 -50.20
N LYS A 212 56.51 -57.54 -50.21
CA LYS A 212 56.75 -58.88 -50.78
C LYS A 212 57.01 -58.84 -52.30
N SER A 213 56.27 -58.01 -53.03
CA SER A 213 56.52 -57.77 -54.47
C SER A 213 57.90 -57.15 -54.70
N ASP A 214 58.27 -56.14 -53.90
CA ASP A 214 59.57 -55.46 -54.01
C ASP A 214 60.72 -56.43 -53.69
N VAL A 215 60.56 -57.32 -52.71
CA VAL A 215 61.52 -58.41 -52.41
C VAL A 215 61.68 -59.34 -53.61
N SER A 216 60.58 -59.84 -54.19
CA SER A 216 60.67 -60.70 -55.38
C SER A 216 61.31 -59.99 -56.58
N GLN A 217 61.06 -58.70 -56.77
CA GLN A 217 61.75 -57.91 -57.81
C GLN A 217 63.25 -57.76 -57.51
N MET A 218 63.63 -57.54 -56.25
CA MET A 218 65.03 -57.51 -55.85
C MET A 218 65.72 -58.85 -56.05
N GLU A 219 65.08 -59.98 -55.71
CA GLU A 219 65.62 -61.32 -55.97
C GLU A 219 65.87 -61.56 -57.47
N LEU A 220 64.94 -61.13 -58.33
CA LEU A 220 65.09 -61.23 -59.79
C LEU A 220 66.26 -60.37 -60.29
N ARG A 221 66.40 -59.14 -59.77
CA ARG A 221 67.54 -58.27 -60.09
C ARG A 221 68.86 -58.86 -59.61
N ILE A 222 68.90 -59.41 -58.39
CA ILE A 222 70.09 -60.10 -57.85
C ILE A 222 70.45 -61.27 -58.76
N GLY A 223 69.50 -62.13 -59.14
CA GLY A 223 69.76 -63.25 -60.04
C GLY A 223 70.29 -62.83 -61.42
N VAL A 224 69.77 -61.75 -62.00
CA VAL A 224 70.29 -61.20 -63.27
C VAL A 224 71.71 -60.65 -63.11
N VAL A 225 71.98 -59.97 -62.00
CA VAL A 225 73.32 -59.45 -61.69
C VAL A 225 74.30 -60.59 -61.44
N GLU A 226 73.90 -61.62 -60.68
CA GLU A 226 74.69 -62.83 -60.45
C GLU A 226 74.99 -63.55 -61.77
N GLN A 227 73.99 -63.74 -62.64
CA GLN A 227 74.20 -64.34 -63.96
C GLN A 227 75.10 -63.48 -64.86
N SER A 228 74.95 -62.15 -64.80
CA SER A 228 75.82 -61.24 -65.54
C SER A 228 77.26 -61.30 -65.04
N LEU A 229 77.45 -61.42 -63.72
CA LEU A 229 78.75 -61.57 -63.08
C LEU A 229 79.39 -62.93 -63.40
N THR A 230 78.63 -64.03 -63.35
CA THR A 230 79.14 -65.36 -63.72
C THR A 230 79.49 -65.42 -65.20
N ASN A 231 78.66 -64.85 -66.08
CA ASN A 231 78.97 -64.73 -67.51
C ASN A 231 80.20 -63.87 -67.78
N ALA A 232 80.39 -62.76 -67.04
CA ALA A 232 81.61 -61.96 -67.12
C ALA A 232 82.83 -62.77 -66.68
N ARG A 233 82.75 -63.49 -65.55
CA ARG A 233 83.82 -64.39 -65.09
C ARG A 233 84.13 -65.53 -66.06
N LEU A 234 83.11 -66.12 -66.69
CA LEU A 234 83.26 -67.14 -67.73
C LEU A 234 83.91 -66.56 -68.99
N ARG A 235 83.52 -65.35 -69.41
CA ARG A 235 84.16 -64.63 -70.51
C ARG A 235 85.62 -64.32 -70.20
N ASP A 236 85.94 -63.83 -69.00
CA ASP A 236 87.33 -63.57 -68.58
C ASP A 236 88.15 -64.87 -68.57
N LYS A 237 87.57 -65.98 -68.09
CA LYS A 237 88.23 -67.30 -68.11
C LYS A 237 88.43 -67.83 -69.52
N ASN A 238 87.45 -67.69 -70.41
CA ASN A 238 87.56 -68.08 -71.81
C ASN A 238 88.59 -67.21 -72.55
N ALA A 239 88.63 -65.90 -72.30
CA ALA A 239 89.65 -65.01 -72.85
C ALA A 239 91.06 -65.37 -72.35
N LEU A 240 91.20 -65.76 -71.07
CA LEU A 240 92.45 -66.32 -70.55
C LEU A 240 92.83 -67.62 -71.26
N GLN A 241 91.87 -68.51 -71.54
CA GLN A 241 92.12 -69.76 -72.26
C GLN A 241 92.45 -69.55 -73.73
N GLU A 242 91.81 -68.61 -74.43
CA GLU A 242 92.17 -68.20 -75.79
C GLU A 242 93.58 -67.61 -75.83
N ASN A 243 93.93 -66.74 -74.88
CA ASN A 243 95.31 -66.23 -74.78
C ASN A 243 96.32 -67.36 -74.50
N MET A 244 95.96 -68.36 -73.68
CA MET A 244 96.83 -69.51 -73.40
C MET A 244 96.99 -70.44 -74.62
N GLN A 245 95.92 -70.63 -75.40
CA GLN A 245 95.98 -71.37 -76.67
C GLN A 245 96.76 -70.61 -77.75
N ALA A 246 96.63 -69.28 -77.83
CA ALA A 246 97.43 -68.43 -78.71
C ALA A 246 98.93 -68.51 -78.37
N THR A 247 99.30 -68.56 -77.08
CA THR A 247 100.72 -68.77 -76.68
C THR A 247 101.24 -70.19 -76.96
N THR A 248 100.36 -71.18 -77.11
CA THR A 248 100.76 -72.57 -77.43
C THR A 248 100.98 -72.74 -78.95
N THR A 249 100.29 -71.96 -79.79
CA THR A 249 100.55 -71.93 -81.25
C THR A 249 101.78 -71.09 -81.63
N ASP A 250 102.21 -70.15 -80.77
CA ASP A 250 103.38 -69.29 -81.01
C ASP A 250 104.72 -69.92 -80.55
N SER A 251 104.67 -71.06 -79.84
CA SER A 251 105.85 -71.78 -79.35
C SER A 251 106.31 -72.96 -80.24
N HIS A 252 105.72 -73.12 -81.44
CA HIS A 252 106.08 -74.18 -82.41
C HIS A 252 106.67 -73.66 -83.74
N PHE A 253 107.01 -72.36 -83.85
CA PHE A 253 107.58 -71.77 -85.07
C PHE A 253 108.70 -70.78 -84.75
N GLY A 254 109.89 -71.28 -84.42
CA GLY A 254 111.01 -70.42 -84.08
C GLY A 254 112.35 -71.11 -83.94
N ASP A 255 112.67 -72.04 -84.86
CA ASP A 255 114.03 -72.54 -85.00
C ASP A 255 114.32 -72.82 -86.49
N TYR A 256 115.07 -71.93 -87.16
CA TYR A 256 115.95 -72.21 -88.31
C TYR A 256 116.70 -70.94 -88.79
N LYS A 257 118.03 -70.92 -88.53
CA LYS A 257 119.17 -70.48 -89.40
C LYS A 257 119.30 -68.98 -89.77
N VAL A 258 120.47 -68.31 -89.91
CA VAL A 258 121.88 -68.64 -90.22
C VAL A 258 122.81 -67.52 -89.66
N PHE A 259 123.87 -67.87 -88.92
CA PHE A 259 125.31 -67.55 -89.12
C PHE A 259 126.10 -67.90 -87.85
#